data_AF-A0A812QCP5-F1
#
_entry.id   AF-A0A812QCP5-F1
#
_cell.length_a   1.000
_cell.length_b   1.000
_cell.length_c   1.000
_cell.angle_alpha   90.00
_cell.angle_beta   90.00
_cell.angle_gamma   90.00
#
_symmetry.space_group_name_H-M   'P 1'
#
loop_
_entity.id
_entity.type
_entity.pdbx_description
1 polymer ?
#
loop_
_entity_poly.entity_id
_entity_poly.type
_entity_poly.pdbx_seq_one_letter_code
_entity_poly.pdbx_strand_id
1 'polypeptide(L)'
;MLRSRRVGCQTAALGVLFAFSQDGAFVSRVRSLVSHPPPGHGRLWHADRSDRGGRCRRCLGSLGEEVSEAPRIAWSFWDKGKDNLPEFRRLCMETWATQNPGWRIKMLDQRNVHEYLDPNELPRLWPEMYVPWQADAVRLALLAKYGGLWIDASTICLRPFDEWMYSTIASEKAAEGIGAFYFSAWGCEMHKSKEFVENWVMAARRQHPMMVAWKALFNGYWDSKTRADAMSMFLDPPGVPDHPLFQGVDLDHLKRFGQDLRNYLLMHAAFKKLIDQYPEFRRIWEEEMVLIRADDTAFWHMEEPDVKWDPQAALRKWRGPVDSAWLDYVVSSCPVLKFTRDTATLLDQDPGGLC
;
A
#
# COMPACT_ATOMS: atom_id res chain seq x y z
N MET A 1 -35.06 -3.43 -59.55
CA MET A 1 -35.89 -4.27 -58.65
C MET A 1 -34.99 -4.70 -57.49
N LEU A 2 -34.95 -3.97 -56.38
CA LEU A 2 -35.81 -4.07 -55.17
C LEU A 2 -35.72 -5.43 -54.42
N ARG A 3 -35.43 -5.29 -53.11
CA ARG A 3 -35.53 -6.20 -51.94
C ARG A 3 -34.28 -7.04 -51.63
N SER A 4 -33.52 -6.77 -50.56
CA SER A 4 -33.80 -6.69 -49.10
C SER A 4 -33.42 -7.98 -48.38
N ARG A 5 -32.40 -7.92 -47.50
CA ARG A 5 -32.47 -8.31 -46.08
C ARG A 5 -31.20 -7.86 -45.33
N ARG A 6 -31.40 -7.04 -44.29
CA ARG A 6 -30.46 -6.83 -43.18
C ARG A 6 -30.56 -8.02 -42.22
N VAL A 7 -29.45 -8.48 -41.64
CA VAL A 7 -29.27 -8.78 -40.21
C VAL A 7 -27.77 -8.65 -39.91
N GLY A 8 -27.41 -7.89 -38.87
CA GLY A 8 -26.02 -7.70 -38.45
C GLY A 8 -25.51 -8.79 -37.51
N CYS A 9 -24.21 -8.81 -37.26
CA CYS A 9 -23.68 -9.16 -35.95
C CYS A 9 -22.26 -8.59 -35.80
N GLN A 10 -22.13 -7.71 -34.79
CA GLN A 10 -20.86 -7.34 -34.18
C GLN A 10 -20.28 -8.58 -33.49
N THR A 11 -19.01 -8.91 -33.70
CA THR A 11 -18.05 -9.48 -32.72
C THR A 11 -16.80 -9.93 -33.46
N ALA A 12 -15.85 -9.01 -33.65
CA ALA A 12 -14.50 -9.32 -34.08
C ALA A 12 -13.52 -8.49 -33.24
N ALA A 13 -13.50 -8.76 -31.94
CA ALA A 13 -12.50 -8.24 -30.99
C ALA A 13 -12.47 -9.13 -29.74
N LEU A 14 -12.15 -10.41 -29.91
CA LEU A 14 -11.83 -11.33 -28.83
C LEU A 14 -10.63 -12.15 -29.31
N GLY A 15 -9.45 -11.85 -28.79
CA GLY A 15 -8.28 -12.66 -29.08
C GLY A 15 -6.97 -11.90 -29.03
N VAL A 16 -6.59 -11.39 -27.86
CA VAL A 16 -5.17 -11.18 -27.51
C VAL A 16 -4.99 -11.37 -25.99
N LEU A 17 -4.10 -12.32 -25.65
CA LEU A 17 -3.47 -12.62 -24.36
C LEU A 17 -4.32 -13.34 -23.31
N PHE A 18 -4.06 -14.65 -23.12
CA PHE A 18 -3.67 -15.23 -21.84
C PHE A 18 -3.00 -16.58 -22.13
N ALA A 19 -1.67 -16.64 -21.96
CA ALA A 19 -0.93 -17.89 -22.02
C ALA A 19 -1.13 -18.65 -20.70
N PHE A 20 -1.56 -19.90 -20.82
CA PHE A 20 -1.79 -20.85 -19.74
C PHE A 20 -0.53 -21.07 -18.88
N SER A 21 -0.64 -20.80 -17.58
CA SER A 21 0.01 -21.62 -16.55
C SER A 21 -1.12 -22.31 -15.77
N GLN A 22 -0.85 -23.48 -15.19
CA GLN A 22 -1.83 -24.25 -14.43
C GLN A 22 -2.31 -23.41 -13.24
N ASP A 23 -3.50 -22.83 -13.32
CA ASP A 23 -4.04 -21.91 -12.32
C ASP A 23 -4.26 -22.67 -10.99
N GLY A 24 -3.38 -22.45 -10.02
CA GLY A 24 -3.55 -22.94 -8.66
C GLY A 24 -4.88 -22.49 -8.06
N ALA A 25 -5.42 -23.26 -7.11
CA ALA A 25 -6.70 -22.98 -6.45
C ALA A 25 -6.78 -21.55 -5.86
N PHE A 26 -5.64 -21.00 -5.41
CA PHE A 26 -5.52 -19.63 -4.93
C PHE A 26 -5.78 -18.58 -6.02
N VAL A 27 -5.09 -18.67 -7.15
CA VAL A 27 -5.19 -17.69 -8.25
C VAL A 27 -6.62 -17.65 -8.79
N SER A 28 -7.23 -18.83 -8.98
CA SER A 28 -8.64 -18.94 -9.36
C SER A 28 -9.58 -18.28 -8.33
N ARG A 29 -9.29 -18.43 -7.03
CA ARG A 29 -10.05 -17.79 -5.95
C ARG A 29 -9.92 -16.26 -5.97
N VAL A 30 -8.70 -15.73 -6.12
CA VAL A 30 -8.48 -14.27 -6.24
C VAL A 30 -9.20 -13.73 -7.46
N ARG A 31 -9.11 -14.41 -8.62
CA ARG A 31 -9.83 -13.99 -9.83
C ARG A 31 -11.35 -14.02 -9.61
N SER A 32 -11.88 -14.98 -8.85
CA SER A 32 -13.30 -15.01 -8.49
C SER A 32 -13.68 -13.79 -7.66
N LEU A 33 -12.92 -13.45 -6.62
CA LEU A 33 -13.15 -12.25 -5.79
C LEU A 33 -13.16 -10.95 -6.62
N VAL A 34 -12.25 -10.82 -7.59
CA VAL A 34 -12.12 -9.62 -8.43
C VAL A 34 -13.16 -9.59 -9.56
N SER A 35 -13.59 -10.76 -10.05
CA SER A 35 -14.55 -10.89 -11.17
C SER A 35 -16.02 -10.85 -10.74
N HIS A 36 -16.29 -10.99 -9.45
CA HIS A 36 -17.58 -10.72 -8.82
C HIS A 36 -17.59 -9.26 -8.37
N PRO A 37 -17.93 -8.29 -9.25
CA PRO A 37 -18.08 -6.93 -8.79
C PRO A 37 -19.14 -6.91 -7.69
N PRO A 38 -18.96 -6.14 -6.60
CA PRO A 38 -20.08 -5.76 -5.77
C PRO A 38 -21.18 -5.19 -6.68
N PRO A 39 -22.46 -5.44 -6.42
CA PRO A 39 -23.53 -5.01 -7.32
C PRO A 39 -23.45 -3.49 -7.55
N GLY A 40 -23.12 -3.05 -8.77
CA GLY A 40 -23.16 -1.61 -9.10
C GLY A 40 -22.32 -1.07 -10.26
N HIS A 41 -21.20 -1.67 -10.68
CA HIS A 41 -20.28 -0.96 -11.61
C HIS A 41 -19.78 -1.79 -12.79
N GLY A 42 -19.99 -1.24 -14.01
CA GLY A 42 -19.65 -1.85 -15.29
C GLY A 42 -18.16 -1.74 -15.66
N ARG A 43 -17.65 -2.77 -16.33
CA ARG A 43 -16.25 -2.94 -16.77
C ARG A 43 -15.95 -2.16 -18.04
N LEU A 44 -14.88 -1.35 -18.05
CA LEU A 44 -14.14 -1.00 -19.28
C LEU A 44 -12.63 -0.88 -18.95
N TRP A 45 -11.82 -1.63 -19.70
CA TRP A 45 -10.35 -1.66 -19.60
C TRP A 45 -9.74 -1.08 -20.88
N HIS A 46 -8.69 -0.26 -20.75
CA HIS A 46 -7.72 -0.01 -21.81
C HIS A 46 -6.31 0.06 -21.19
N ALA A 47 -5.42 -0.86 -21.58
CA ALA A 47 -3.99 -0.73 -21.30
C ALA A 47 -3.41 0.46 -22.06
N ASP A 48 -2.74 1.36 -21.34
CA ASP A 48 -1.96 2.43 -21.96
C ASP A 48 -0.70 1.84 -22.62
N ARG A 49 -0.54 2.14 -23.91
CA ARG A 49 0.60 1.76 -24.76
C ARG A 49 1.62 2.89 -24.72
N SER A 50 2.32 3.07 -23.60
CA SER A 50 3.36 4.09 -23.48
C SER A 50 4.62 3.56 -22.77
N ASP A 51 5.10 2.39 -23.20
CA ASP A 51 6.44 1.91 -22.82
C ASP A 51 7.15 1.36 -24.07
N ARG A 52 7.57 2.26 -24.97
CA ARG A 52 8.62 1.97 -25.96
C ARG A 52 9.73 3.00 -25.78
N GLY A 53 10.90 2.47 -25.45
CA GLY A 53 12.13 3.21 -25.20
C GLY A 53 12.40 4.31 -26.24
N GLY A 54 12.42 5.53 -25.74
CA GLY A 54 12.94 6.72 -26.40
C GLY A 54 13.24 7.71 -25.29
N ARG A 55 14.45 8.28 -25.28
CA ARG A 55 14.90 9.27 -24.29
C ARG A 55 13.84 10.36 -24.11
N CYS A 56 13.04 10.25 -23.05
CA CYS A 56 11.95 11.18 -22.78
C CYS A 56 12.47 12.29 -21.87
N ARG A 57 12.90 13.42 -22.45
CA ARG A 57 13.07 14.69 -21.72
C ARG A 57 11.73 15.41 -21.45
N ARG A 58 10.63 14.65 -21.32
CA ARG A 58 9.27 15.19 -21.13
C ARG A 58 8.42 14.20 -20.31
N CYS A 59 8.81 13.98 -19.06
CA CYS A 59 7.90 13.42 -18.07
C CYS A 59 7.61 14.53 -17.06
N LEU A 60 6.38 15.06 -17.13
CA LEU A 60 5.81 16.17 -16.36
C LEU A 60 6.29 17.57 -16.78
N GLY A 61 5.50 18.22 -17.63
CA GLY A 61 5.62 19.65 -17.94
C GLY A 61 5.47 20.00 -19.42
N SER A 62 4.33 19.68 -20.04
CA SER A 62 3.80 20.61 -21.05
C SER A 62 3.04 21.70 -20.28
N LEU A 63 3.44 22.95 -20.50
CA LEU A 63 2.81 24.16 -19.98
C LEU A 63 1.27 24.04 -20.07
N GLY A 64 0.58 23.89 -18.92
CA GLY A 64 -0.87 24.06 -18.84
C GLY A 64 -1.69 23.04 -18.04
N GLU A 65 -1.16 21.91 -17.57
CA GLU A 65 -1.92 21.06 -16.61
C GLU A 65 -1.79 21.62 -15.19
N GLU A 66 -2.89 22.11 -14.62
CA GLU A 66 -2.96 22.40 -13.18
C GLU A 66 -2.57 21.15 -12.39
N VAL A 67 -1.58 21.28 -11.50
CA VAL A 67 -1.14 20.18 -10.64
C VAL A 67 -2.21 19.97 -9.58
N SER A 68 -3.05 18.95 -9.78
CA SER A 68 -4.08 18.58 -8.81
C SER A 68 -3.48 18.31 -7.43
N GLU A 69 -4.13 18.82 -6.37
CA GLU A 69 -3.75 18.57 -4.98
C GLU A 69 -3.98 17.11 -4.55
N ALA A 70 -4.85 16.37 -5.24
CA ALA A 70 -5.18 14.97 -4.95
C ALA A 70 -5.18 14.13 -6.25
N PRO A 71 -4.00 13.84 -6.81
CA PRO A 71 -3.91 13.10 -8.07
C PRO A 71 -4.23 11.62 -7.88
N ARG A 72 -5.03 11.04 -8.79
CA ARG A 72 -5.31 9.58 -8.87
C ARG A 72 -4.09 8.79 -9.35
N ILE A 73 -3.10 8.69 -8.47
CA ILE A 73 -1.88 7.92 -8.65
C ILE A 73 -1.66 7.00 -7.45
N ALA A 74 -1.44 5.72 -7.73
CA ALA A 74 -1.07 4.71 -6.75
C ALA A 74 0.43 4.42 -6.87
N TRP A 75 1.16 4.65 -5.80
CA TRP A 75 2.59 4.46 -5.67
C TRP A 75 2.90 3.14 -4.97
N SER A 76 3.99 2.50 -5.38
CA SER A 76 4.57 1.35 -4.71
C SER A 76 6.08 1.32 -4.93
N PHE A 77 6.80 0.51 -4.17
CA PHE A 77 8.25 0.33 -4.32
C PHE A 77 8.64 -1.15 -4.25
N TRP A 78 9.51 -1.56 -5.18
CA TRP A 78 10.16 -2.87 -5.15
C TRP A 78 11.61 -2.69 -5.59
N ASP A 79 12.57 -2.95 -4.71
CA ASP A 79 13.99 -2.60 -4.93
C ASP A 79 14.59 -3.27 -6.17
N LYS A 80 14.07 -4.46 -6.54
CA LYS A 80 14.49 -5.21 -7.75
C LYS A 80 13.74 -4.83 -9.02
N GLY A 81 12.75 -3.94 -8.94
CA GLY A 81 11.97 -3.46 -10.08
C GLY A 81 10.81 -4.35 -10.50
N LYS A 82 9.87 -3.75 -11.24
CA LYS A 82 8.58 -4.35 -11.63
C LYS A 82 8.72 -5.71 -12.32
N ASP A 83 9.76 -5.87 -13.14
CA ASP A 83 9.98 -7.08 -13.95
C ASP A 83 10.41 -8.27 -13.09
N ASN A 84 10.98 -8.00 -11.92
CA ASN A 84 11.40 -9.00 -10.94
C ASN A 84 10.39 -9.15 -9.80
N LEU A 85 9.14 -8.70 -9.98
CA LEU A 85 8.10 -9.03 -9.02
C LEU A 85 7.84 -10.53 -9.05
N PRO A 86 7.75 -11.18 -7.88
CA PRO A 86 7.21 -12.52 -7.79
C PRO A 86 5.74 -12.61 -8.22
N GLU A 87 5.26 -13.82 -8.47
CA GLU A 87 3.94 -14.06 -9.07
C GLU A 87 2.78 -13.56 -8.24
N PHE A 88 2.75 -13.87 -6.94
CA PHE A 88 1.65 -13.43 -6.09
C PHE A 88 1.59 -11.90 -5.96
N ARG A 89 2.75 -11.23 -5.85
CA ARG A 89 2.81 -9.76 -5.84
C ARG A 89 2.41 -9.14 -7.19
N ARG A 90 2.71 -9.80 -8.31
CA ARG A 90 2.23 -9.37 -9.63
C ARG A 90 0.71 -9.46 -9.72
N LEU A 91 0.13 -10.57 -9.25
CA LEU A 91 -1.32 -10.74 -9.15
C LEU A 91 -1.95 -9.63 -8.30
N CYS A 92 -1.35 -9.29 -7.15
CA CYS A 92 -1.78 -8.14 -6.34
C CYS A 92 -1.86 -6.86 -7.19
N MET A 93 -0.80 -6.50 -7.91
CA MET A 93 -0.80 -5.31 -8.77
C MET A 93 -1.86 -5.34 -9.88
N GLU A 94 -2.09 -6.51 -10.48
CA GLU A 94 -3.13 -6.68 -11.51
C GLU A 94 -4.53 -6.40 -10.95
N THR A 95 -4.78 -6.76 -9.68
CA THR A 95 -6.06 -6.42 -9.03
C THR A 95 -6.25 -4.92 -8.88
N TRP A 96 -5.18 -4.15 -8.63
CA TRP A 96 -5.26 -2.69 -8.53
C TRP A 96 -5.66 -2.09 -9.87
N ALA A 97 -5.00 -2.52 -10.95
CA ALA A 97 -5.28 -2.04 -12.30
C ALA A 97 -6.71 -2.40 -12.74
N THR A 98 -7.16 -3.60 -12.37
CA THR A 98 -8.51 -4.08 -12.70
C THR A 98 -9.59 -3.28 -11.99
N GLN A 99 -9.42 -3.01 -10.69
CA GLN A 99 -10.40 -2.26 -9.90
C GLN A 99 -10.35 -0.74 -10.13
N ASN A 100 -9.25 -0.22 -10.68
CA ASN A 100 -9.02 1.23 -10.78
C ASN A 100 -8.60 1.64 -12.20
N PRO A 101 -9.43 1.44 -13.24
CA PRO A 101 -9.06 1.73 -14.64
C PRO A 101 -8.73 3.21 -14.92
N GLY A 102 -9.18 4.14 -14.08
CA GLY A 102 -8.87 5.56 -14.17
C GLY A 102 -7.61 6.01 -13.41
N TRP A 103 -6.92 5.07 -12.73
CA TRP A 103 -5.77 5.39 -11.89
C TRP A 103 -4.45 5.11 -12.58
N ARG A 104 -3.46 5.97 -12.32
CA ARG A 104 -2.07 5.72 -12.69
C ARG A 104 -1.42 4.85 -11.63
N ILE A 105 -0.89 3.69 -11.99
CA ILE A 105 -0.12 2.84 -11.06
C ILE A 105 1.36 2.99 -11.38
N LYS A 106 2.16 3.37 -10.39
CA LYS A 106 3.60 3.59 -10.51
C LYS A 106 4.36 2.82 -9.45
N MET A 107 5.11 1.83 -9.91
CA MET A 107 6.07 1.10 -9.09
C MET A 107 7.47 1.67 -9.31
N LEU A 108 8.04 2.18 -8.23
CA LEU A 108 9.41 2.64 -8.21
C LEU A 108 10.37 1.53 -7.78
N ASP A 109 11.63 1.71 -8.12
CA ASP A 109 12.73 0.85 -7.76
C ASP A 109 14.04 1.66 -7.63
N GLN A 110 15.14 0.98 -7.34
CA GLN A 110 16.46 1.61 -7.17
C GLN A 110 16.95 2.38 -8.41
N ARG A 111 16.42 2.10 -9.60
CA ARG A 111 16.88 2.67 -10.87
C ARG A 111 16.08 3.91 -11.26
N ASN A 112 14.78 3.95 -10.95
CA ASN A 112 13.88 5.02 -11.38
C ASN A 112 13.41 5.95 -10.26
N VAL A 113 13.70 5.66 -8.98
CA VAL A 113 13.26 6.51 -7.86
C VAL A 113 13.68 7.97 -8.03
N HIS A 114 14.88 8.20 -8.58
CA HIS A 114 15.44 9.54 -8.80
C HIS A 114 14.89 10.28 -10.02
N GLU A 115 14.01 9.64 -10.80
CA GLU A 115 13.18 10.35 -11.80
C GLU A 115 12.04 11.13 -11.14
N TYR A 116 11.70 10.79 -9.89
CA TYR A 116 10.58 11.36 -9.14
C TYR A 116 11.00 12.11 -7.88
N LEU A 117 12.03 11.62 -7.19
CA LEU A 117 12.52 12.14 -5.93
C LEU A 117 13.98 12.60 -6.04
N ASP A 118 14.23 13.85 -5.68
CA ASP A 118 15.59 14.35 -5.58
C ASP A 118 16.29 13.64 -4.41
N PRO A 119 17.60 13.36 -4.48
CA PRO A 119 18.31 12.65 -3.40
C PRO A 119 18.20 13.32 -2.02
N ASN A 120 18.02 14.64 -1.97
CA ASN A 120 17.84 15.39 -0.71
C ASN A 120 16.42 15.26 -0.12
N GLU A 121 15.48 14.63 -0.82
CA GLU A 121 14.15 14.33 -0.31
C GLU A 121 14.11 13.01 0.47
N LEU A 122 15.15 12.18 0.32
CA LEU A 122 15.32 10.92 1.02
C LEU A 122 16.41 11.08 2.11
N PRO A 123 16.48 10.16 3.09
CA PRO A 123 17.59 10.14 4.03
C PRO A 123 18.95 10.04 3.32
N ARG A 124 19.98 10.67 3.87
CA ARG A 124 21.34 10.65 3.30
C ARG A 124 21.88 9.22 3.10
N LEU A 125 21.49 8.29 3.98
CA LEU A 125 21.90 6.88 3.95
C LEU A 125 20.90 5.97 3.22
N TRP A 126 19.95 6.54 2.47
CA TRP A 126 18.90 5.77 1.81
C TRP A 126 19.42 4.59 0.97
N PRO A 127 20.46 4.72 0.13
CA PRO A 127 20.97 3.59 -0.65
C PRO A 127 21.49 2.42 0.20
N GLU A 128 21.97 2.69 1.42
CA GLU A 128 22.50 1.67 2.34
C GLU A 128 21.47 1.11 3.32
N MET A 129 20.29 1.72 3.41
CA MET A 129 19.23 1.28 4.31
C MET A 129 18.69 -0.11 3.93
N TYR A 130 18.17 -0.80 4.94
CA TYR A 130 17.38 -2.00 4.70
C TYR A 130 16.15 -1.70 3.82
N VAL A 131 15.83 -2.60 2.89
CA VAL A 131 14.82 -2.37 1.83
C VAL A 131 13.45 -1.91 2.37
N PRO A 132 12.87 -2.51 3.42
CA PRO A 132 11.66 -1.97 4.07
C PRO A 132 11.78 -0.51 4.50
N TRP A 133 12.91 -0.07 5.08
CA TRP A 133 13.09 1.33 5.44
C TRP A 133 13.30 2.22 4.22
N GLN A 134 13.91 1.69 3.14
CA GLN A 134 13.96 2.41 1.86
C GLN A 134 12.55 2.67 1.32
N ALA A 135 11.67 1.66 1.38
CA ALA A 135 10.28 1.79 0.98
C ALA A 135 9.53 2.80 1.87
N ASP A 136 9.78 2.80 3.19
CA ASP A 136 9.23 3.81 4.12
C ASP A 136 9.62 5.23 3.74
N ALA A 137 10.90 5.47 3.44
CA ALA A 137 11.38 6.78 3.01
C ALA A 137 10.74 7.23 1.69
N VAL A 138 10.68 6.34 0.69
CA VAL A 138 10.08 6.63 -0.62
C VAL A 138 8.58 6.90 -0.48
N ARG A 139 7.87 6.13 0.37
CA ARG A 139 6.45 6.33 0.66
C ARG A 139 6.18 7.73 1.21
N LEU A 140 6.88 8.10 2.28
CA LEU A 140 6.74 9.39 2.93
C LEU A 140 7.07 10.53 1.95
N ALA A 141 8.14 10.40 1.18
CA ALA A 141 8.57 11.40 0.21
C ALA A 141 7.58 11.58 -0.94
N LEU A 142 7.08 10.49 -1.54
CA LEU A 142 6.10 10.57 -2.63
C LEU A 142 4.78 11.17 -2.18
N LEU A 143 4.24 10.71 -1.05
CA LEU A 143 2.97 11.23 -0.55
C LEU A 143 3.08 12.69 -0.11
N ALA A 144 4.19 13.11 0.51
CA ALA A 144 4.41 14.52 0.81
C ALA A 144 4.55 15.37 -0.48
N LYS A 145 5.34 14.92 -1.47
CA LYS A 145 5.63 15.70 -2.68
C LYS A 145 4.47 15.76 -3.66
N TYR A 146 3.80 14.62 -3.89
CA TYR A 146 2.80 14.46 -4.94
C TYR A 146 1.40 14.18 -4.43
N GLY A 147 1.24 13.75 -3.16
CA GLY A 147 -0.01 13.15 -2.71
C GLY A 147 -0.28 11.83 -3.44
N GLY A 148 -1.56 11.47 -3.53
CA GLY A 148 -1.98 10.20 -4.11
C GLY A 148 -2.17 9.12 -3.05
N LEU A 149 -2.03 7.87 -3.46
CA LEU A 149 -2.15 6.70 -2.61
C LEU A 149 -0.87 5.88 -2.67
N TRP A 150 -0.37 5.41 -1.54
CA TRP A 150 0.62 4.35 -1.45
C TRP A 150 -0.07 3.02 -1.22
N ILE A 151 0.42 1.96 -1.86
CA ILE A 151 0.00 0.59 -1.59
C ILE A 151 1.19 -0.37 -1.73
N ASP A 152 1.41 -1.21 -0.71
CA ASP A 152 2.42 -2.26 -0.74
C ASP A 152 2.05 -3.37 -1.74
N ALA A 153 3.05 -3.91 -2.45
CA ALA A 153 2.90 -4.94 -3.49
C ALA A 153 2.33 -6.30 -3.01
N SER A 154 2.13 -6.50 -1.71
CA SER A 154 1.50 -7.70 -1.14
C SER A 154 0.05 -7.48 -0.72
N THR A 155 -0.65 -6.57 -1.40
CA THR A 155 -2.04 -6.20 -1.10
C THR A 155 -2.95 -6.52 -2.29
N ILE A 156 -3.99 -7.32 -2.10
CA ILE A 156 -5.04 -7.52 -3.10
C ILE A 156 -6.05 -6.38 -2.99
N CYS A 157 -6.46 -5.78 -4.11
CA CYS A 157 -7.53 -4.80 -4.17
C CYS A 157 -8.82 -5.46 -4.63
N LEU A 158 -9.86 -5.33 -3.80
CA LEU A 158 -11.18 -5.89 -4.05
C LEU A 158 -12.19 -4.82 -4.49
N ARG A 159 -11.97 -3.56 -4.08
CA ARG A 159 -12.84 -2.43 -4.42
C ARG A 159 -12.05 -1.20 -4.85
N PRO A 160 -12.59 -0.36 -5.75
CA PRO A 160 -11.91 0.85 -6.21
C PRO A 160 -11.48 1.77 -5.06
N PHE A 161 -10.28 2.34 -5.13
CA PHE A 161 -9.71 3.23 -4.12
C PHE A 161 -10.60 4.44 -3.82
N ASP A 162 -11.25 4.97 -4.86
CA ASP A 162 -12.21 6.07 -4.76
C ASP A 162 -13.41 5.73 -3.88
N GLU A 163 -13.84 4.46 -3.79
CA GLU A 163 -15.05 4.04 -3.07
C GLU A 163 -14.88 4.11 -1.55
N TRP A 164 -13.72 3.71 -1.03
CA TRP A 164 -13.54 3.47 0.40
C TRP A 164 -12.61 4.46 1.11
N MET A 165 -11.82 5.26 0.38
CA MET A 165 -10.92 6.25 0.99
C MET A 165 -10.65 7.46 0.12
N TYR A 166 -10.34 7.28 -1.16
CA TYR A 166 -9.69 8.34 -1.92
C TYR A 166 -10.63 9.47 -2.34
N SER A 167 -11.92 9.22 -2.58
CA SER A 167 -12.86 10.31 -2.89
C SER A 167 -13.03 11.28 -1.72
N THR A 168 -12.98 10.77 -0.48
CA THR A 168 -13.00 11.60 0.73
C THR A 168 -11.75 12.46 0.79
N ILE A 169 -10.58 11.85 0.59
CA ILE A 169 -9.29 12.57 0.60
C ILE A 169 -9.22 13.61 -0.52
N ALA A 170 -9.75 13.31 -1.70
CA ALA A 170 -9.71 14.20 -2.86
C ALA A 170 -10.77 15.31 -2.85
N SER A 171 -11.73 15.27 -1.91
CA SER A 171 -12.82 16.25 -1.84
C SER A 171 -12.33 17.58 -1.28
N GLU A 172 -12.33 18.65 -2.08
CA GLU A 172 -11.97 20.02 -1.63
C GLU A 172 -12.82 20.53 -0.45
N LYS A 173 -14.00 19.96 -0.25
CA LYS A 173 -14.94 20.33 0.83
C LYS A 173 -14.70 19.57 2.12
N ALA A 174 -13.89 18.51 2.09
CA ALA A 174 -13.55 17.68 3.23
C ALA A 174 -12.35 18.29 3.96
N ALA A 175 -12.41 18.35 5.28
CA ALA A 175 -11.24 18.65 6.11
C ALA A 175 -10.21 17.51 5.99
N GLU A 176 -10.68 16.32 5.64
CA GLU A 176 -9.92 15.09 5.52
C GLU A 176 -9.02 15.11 4.28
N GLY A 177 -7.75 15.44 4.49
CA GLY A 177 -6.71 15.44 3.47
C GLY A 177 -5.75 14.25 3.56
N ILE A 178 -5.99 13.31 4.48
CA ILE A 178 -5.13 12.15 4.73
C ILE A 178 -5.96 10.95 5.20
N GLY A 179 -5.52 9.73 4.86
CA GLY A 179 -6.16 8.51 5.34
C GLY A 179 -5.24 7.29 5.30
N ALA A 180 -5.55 6.31 6.14
CA ALA A 180 -4.84 5.03 6.20
C ALA A 180 -5.72 3.98 6.89
N PHE A 181 -5.19 2.76 6.97
CA PHE A 181 -5.70 1.77 7.90
C PHE A 181 -5.07 1.94 9.28
N TYR A 182 -5.71 1.41 10.32
CA TYR A 182 -5.10 1.23 11.63
C TYR A 182 -5.35 -0.19 12.12
N PHE A 183 -4.43 -0.72 12.94
CA PHE A 183 -4.53 -2.06 13.48
C PHE A 183 -4.67 -2.02 15.00
N SER A 184 -5.90 -2.18 15.49
CA SER A 184 -6.17 -1.95 16.91
C SER A 184 -5.52 -2.98 17.82
N ALA A 185 -5.33 -4.21 17.35
CA ALA A 185 -4.59 -5.23 18.08
C ALA A 185 -3.16 -4.82 18.45
N TRP A 186 -2.58 -3.84 17.73
CA TRP A 186 -1.24 -3.33 18.00
C TRP A 186 -1.21 -1.92 18.62
N GLY A 187 -2.37 -1.29 18.82
CA GLY A 187 -2.48 0.02 19.47
C GLY A 187 -1.95 0.05 20.92
N CYS A 188 -1.78 1.25 21.46
CA CYS A 188 -1.33 1.46 22.85
C CYS A 188 -2.24 0.74 23.85
N GLU A 189 -3.55 0.96 23.69
CA GLU A 189 -4.57 0.09 24.25
C GLU A 189 -5.00 -0.93 23.20
N MET A 190 -4.57 -2.17 23.38
CA MET A 190 -4.87 -3.29 22.51
C MET A 190 -6.39 -3.41 22.26
N HIS A 191 -6.77 -3.53 20.99
CA HIS A 191 -8.14 -3.60 20.46
C HIS A 191 -9.01 -2.34 20.61
N LYS A 192 -8.47 -1.26 21.17
CA LYS A 192 -9.20 -0.01 21.41
C LYS A 192 -8.60 1.19 20.72
N SER A 193 -7.27 1.30 20.74
CA SER A 193 -6.55 2.45 20.21
C SER A 193 -6.46 2.40 18.68
N LYS A 194 -6.44 3.58 18.05
CA LYS A 194 -6.22 3.78 16.61
C LYS A 194 -4.82 4.31 16.29
N GLU A 195 -3.93 4.36 17.29
CA GLU A 195 -2.62 5.02 17.19
C GLU A 195 -1.61 4.20 16.39
N PHE A 196 -1.84 2.89 16.26
CA PHE A 196 -1.08 2.05 15.35
C PHE A 196 -1.65 2.19 13.93
N VAL A 197 -1.26 3.28 13.26
CA VAL A 197 -1.61 3.54 11.87
C VAL A 197 -0.71 2.71 10.95
N GLU A 198 -1.35 1.91 10.10
CA GLU A 198 -0.67 1.04 9.15
C GLU A 198 -0.10 1.84 7.99
N ASN A 199 1.15 1.56 7.64
CA ASN A 199 1.84 2.26 6.55
C ASN A 199 1.75 1.54 5.19
N TRP A 200 1.18 0.33 5.13
CA TRP A 200 1.11 -0.43 3.88
C TRP A 200 0.06 0.08 2.89
N VAL A 201 -0.93 0.87 3.35
CA VAL A 201 -1.82 1.68 2.53
C VAL A 201 -2.00 3.03 3.21
N MET A 202 -1.67 4.10 2.49
CA MET A 202 -1.84 5.47 2.95
C MET A 202 -2.22 6.34 1.79
N ALA A 203 -3.05 7.36 2.00
CA ALA A 203 -3.36 8.34 0.99
C ALA A 203 -3.33 9.74 1.58
N ALA A 204 -2.92 10.70 0.77
CA ALA A 204 -2.85 12.09 1.19
C ALA A 204 -3.02 13.05 0.02
N ARG A 205 -3.47 14.26 0.32
CA ARG A 205 -3.26 15.42 -0.54
C ARG A 205 -1.78 15.76 -0.58
N ARG A 206 -1.35 16.30 -1.70
CA ARG A 206 -0.03 16.88 -1.89
C ARG A 206 0.25 17.89 -0.77
N GLN A 207 1.46 17.85 -0.22
CA GLN A 207 1.93 18.75 0.85
C GLN A 207 1.08 18.73 2.13
N HIS A 208 0.33 17.65 2.39
CA HIS A 208 -0.43 17.53 3.63
C HIS A 208 0.50 17.71 4.87
N PRO A 209 0.16 18.57 5.85
CA PRO A 209 1.07 18.92 6.94
C PRO A 209 1.61 17.72 7.72
N MET A 210 0.73 16.75 8.03
CA MET A 210 1.13 15.50 8.68
C MET A 210 2.18 14.73 7.86
N MET A 211 2.01 14.62 6.53
CA MET A 211 2.96 13.88 5.68
C MET A 211 4.32 14.58 5.61
N VAL A 212 4.33 15.90 5.53
CA VAL A 212 5.55 16.70 5.51
C VAL A 212 6.31 16.55 6.83
N ALA A 213 5.63 16.69 7.98
CA ALA A 213 6.23 16.54 9.29
C ALA A 213 6.72 15.10 9.55
N TRP A 214 5.94 14.10 9.14
CA TRP A 214 6.28 12.69 9.30
C TRP A 214 7.52 12.31 8.49
N LYS A 215 7.59 12.75 7.23
CA LYS A 215 8.80 12.65 6.40
C LYS A 215 10.00 13.33 7.07
N ALA A 216 9.84 14.57 7.53
CA ALA A 216 10.94 15.33 8.13
C ALA A 216 11.49 14.65 9.39
N LEU A 217 10.62 14.13 10.26
CA LEU A 217 11.02 13.43 11.46
C LEU A 217 11.72 12.09 11.14
N PHE A 218 11.19 11.32 10.19
CA PHE A 218 11.81 10.07 9.75
C PHE A 218 13.20 10.30 9.14
N ASN A 219 13.32 11.27 8.23
CA ASN A 219 14.61 11.63 7.65
C ASN A 219 15.57 12.16 8.70
N GLY A 220 15.11 13.03 9.61
CA GLY A 220 15.93 13.58 10.69
C GLY A 220 16.51 12.52 11.63
N TYR A 221 15.79 11.43 11.88
CA TYR A 221 16.35 10.28 12.60
C TYR A 221 17.46 9.61 11.79
N TRP A 222 17.27 9.34 10.51
CA TRP A 222 18.29 8.67 9.70
C TRP A 222 19.51 9.55 9.40
N ASP A 223 19.30 10.86 9.25
CA ASP A 223 20.37 11.81 8.95
C ASP A 223 21.28 12.03 10.16
N SER A 224 20.80 11.79 11.38
CA SER A 224 21.63 11.77 12.60
C SER A 224 22.51 10.53 12.72
N LYS A 225 22.27 9.49 11.90
CA LYS A 225 22.99 8.22 11.96
C LYS A 225 24.23 8.21 11.09
N THR A 226 25.22 7.42 11.53
CA THR A 226 26.36 7.04 10.72
C THR A 226 26.03 5.82 9.86
N ARG A 227 26.89 5.54 8.86
CA ARG A 227 26.77 4.31 8.07
C ARG A 227 26.94 3.06 8.94
N ALA A 228 27.77 3.13 9.98
CA ALA A 228 27.96 2.01 10.91
C ALA A 228 26.64 1.70 11.64
N ASP A 229 25.98 2.73 12.17
CA ASP A 229 24.68 2.60 12.85
C ASP A 229 23.63 1.95 11.92
N ALA A 230 23.55 2.41 10.66
CA ALA A 230 22.59 1.86 9.70
C ALA A 230 22.81 0.37 9.41
N MET A 231 24.06 -0.08 9.38
CA MET A 231 24.42 -1.50 9.19
C MET A 231 24.19 -2.33 10.45
N SER A 232 24.26 -1.72 11.62
CA SER A 232 24.18 -2.39 12.92
C SER A 232 22.78 -2.32 13.55
N MET A 233 21.83 -1.57 13.01
CA MET A 233 20.52 -1.29 13.65
C MET A 233 19.62 -2.50 13.99
N PHE A 234 19.87 -3.70 13.43
CA PHE A 234 19.23 -4.94 13.88
C PHE A 234 19.84 -5.53 15.16
N LEU A 235 21.02 -5.06 15.53
CA LEU A 235 21.90 -5.60 16.57
C LEU A 235 22.35 -4.53 17.58
N ASP A 236 22.21 -3.24 17.27
CA ASP A 236 22.93 -2.15 17.94
C ASP A 236 22.00 -1.13 18.63
N PRO A 237 21.90 -1.19 19.97
CA PRO A 237 21.51 -0.05 20.78
C PRO A 237 22.70 0.94 20.92
N PRO A 238 22.47 2.27 20.96
CA PRO A 238 21.20 2.93 21.18
C PRO A 238 20.34 3.12 19.91
N GLY A 239 19.07 2.70 20.00
CA GLY A 239 18.11 2.74 18.90
C GLY A 239 17.17 3.93 18.95
N VAL A 240 15.99 3.78 18.34
CA VAL A 240 14.83 4.68 18.52
C VAL A 240 14.56 4.99 20.01
N PRO A 241 14.56 4.02 20.94
CA PRO A 241 14.21 4.28 22.34
C PRO A 241 15.15 5.24 23.08
N ASP A 242 16.43 5.25 22.67
CA ASP A 242 17.49 6.01 23.32
C ASP A 242 17.77 7.33 22.58
N HIS A 243 17.20 7.52 21.39
CA HIS A 243 17.49 8.66 20.55
C HIS A 243 16.81 9.92 21.10
N PRO A 244 17.51 11.08 21.17
CA PRO A 244 16.95 12.33 21.67
C PRO A 244 15.62 12.75 21.03
N LEU A 245 15.43 12.42 19.74
CA LEU A 245 14.16 12.67 19.06
C LEU A 245 12.99 11.98 19.75
N PHE A 246 13.13 10.77 20.30
CA PHE A 246 12.00 10.02 20.87
C PHE A 246 11.90 10.09 22.39
N GLN A 247 12.66 10.99 23.02
CA GLN A 247 12.54 11.24 24.46
C GLN A 247 11.12 11.69 24.83
N GLY A 248 10.55 11.05 25.85
CA GLY A 248 9.22 11.36 26.36
C GLY A 248 8.06 10.83 25.50
N VAL A 249 8.32 9.94 24.54
CA VAL A 249 7.28 9.28 23.74
C VAL A 249 7.12 7.84 24.21
N ASP A 250 5.90 7.44 24.57
CA ASP A 250 5.60 6.05 24.91
C ASP A 250 5.46 5.20 23.63
N LEU A 251 6.41 4.28 23.46
CA LEU A 251 6.51 3.37 22.32
C LEU A 251 6.40 1.91 22.75
N ASP A 252 5.96 1.61 23.98
CA ASP A 252 5.96 0.24 24.52
C ASP A 252 5.04 -0.70 23.75
N HIS A 253 3.99 -0.18 23.12
CA HIS A 253 3.10 -0.93 22.24
C HIS A 253 3.79 -1.48 20.98
N LEU A 254 4.98 -0.98 20.63
CA LEU A 254 5.81 -1.52 19.54
C LEU A 254 6.70 -2.68 20.00
N LYS A 255 6.67 -3.06 21.29
CA LYS A 255 7.26 -4.31 21.79
C LYS A 255 6.20 -5.40 21.75
N ARG A 256 6.37 -6.38 20.86
CA ARG A 256 5.38 -7.45 20.63
C ARG A 256 6.06 -8.79 20.52
N PHE A 257 5.42 -9.84 21.04
CA PHE A 257 5.88 -11.23 20.93
C PHE A 257 7.33 -11.44 21.42
N GLY A 258 7.74 -10.74 22.47
CA GLY A 258 9.10 -10.79 23.01
C GLY A 258 10.16 -10.11 22.13
N GLN A 259 9.75 -9.36 21.10
CA GLN A 259 10.62 -8.59 20.22
C GLN A 259 10.42 -7.09 20.44
N ASP A 260 11.52 -6.35 20.40
CA ASP A 260 11.51 -4.89 20.36
C ASP A 260 11.53 -4.43 18.90
N LEU A 261 10.38 -3.99 18.38
CA LEU A 261 10.24 -3.59 16.99
C LEU A 261 10.43 -2.09 16.79
N ARG A 262 10.80 -1.32 17.83
CA ARG A 262 10.88 0.15 17.75
C ARG A 262 11.86 0.65 16.68
N ASN A 263 12.99 -0.04 16.48
CA ASN A 263 13.94 0.27 15.41
C ASN A 263 13.40 -0.11 14.02
N TYR A 264 12.68 -1.23 13.94
CA TYR A 264 12.10 -1.71 12.68
C TYR A 264 10.93 -0.82 12.24
N LEU A 265 10.06 -0.45 13.18
CA LEU A 265 8.83 0.34 12.99
C LEU A 265 9.07 1.84 13.18
N LEU A 266 10.21 2.36 12.74
CA LEU A 266 10.57 3.78 12.90
C LEU A 266 9.47 4.71 12.37
N MET A 267 8.83 4.36 11.25
CA MET A 267 7.72 5.15 10.70
C MET A 267 6.55 5.25 11.70
N HIS A 268 6.20 4.17 12.40
CA HIS A 268 5.15 4.18 13.43
C HIS A 268 5.59 4.97 14.67
N ALA A 269 6.86 4.83 15.09
CA ALA A 269 7.40 5.63 16.19
C ALA A 269 7.39 7.13 15.87
N ALA A 270 7.74 7.50 14.63
CA ALA A 270 7.69 8.87 14.14
C ALA A 270 6.26 9.43 14.16
N PHE A 271 5.28 8.64 13.72
CA PHE A 271 3.88 9.02 13.83
C PHE A 271 3.44 9.26 15.27
N LYS A 272 3.75 8.31 16.16
CA LYS A 272 3.39 8.40 17.59
C LYS A 272 3.97 9.66 18.22
N LYS A 273 5.22 9.98 17.92
CA LYS A 273 5.85 11.22 18.38
C LYS A 273 5.09 12.47 17.93
N LEU A 274 4.66 12.52 16.67
CA LEU A 274 3.90 13.66 16.15
C LEU A 274 2.60 13.83 16.92
N ILE A 275 1.80 12.77 17.04
CA ILE A 275 0.49 12.86 17.69
C ILE A 275 0.57 13.03 19.21
N ASP A 276 1.68 12.68 19.86
CA ASP A 276 1.85 12.83 21.31
C ASP A 276 2.33 14.22 21.73
N GLN A 277 3.20 14.84 20.92
CA GLN A 277 3.92 16.05 21.32
C GLN A 277 3.39 17.33 20.67
N TYR A 278 2.58 17.21 19.63
CA TYR A 278 2.12 18.34 18.82
C TYR A 278 0.58 18.32 18.72
N PRO A 279 -0.12 19.21 19.44
CA PRO A 279 -1.58 19.25 19.46
C PRO A 279 -2.22 19.34 18.07
N GLU A 280 -1.56 20.01 17.12
CA GLU A 280 -2.04 20.11 15.74
C GLU A 280 -2.07 18.76 15.02
N PHE A 281 -1.08 17.90 15.24
CA PHE A 281 -1.02 16.56 14.63
C PHE A 281 -1.93 15.57 15.36
N ARG A 282 -2.07 15.71 16.69
CA ARG A 282 -3.12 14.99 17.44
C ARG A 282 -4.50 15.27 16.85
N ARG A 283 -4.85 16.55 16.68
CA ARG A 283 -6.14 16.97 16.11
C ARG A 283 -6.36 16.41 14.70
N ILE A 284 -5.34 16.49 13.83
CA ILE A 284 -5.42 15.90 12.48
C ILE A 284 -5.72 14.40 12.56
N TRP A 285 -5.03 13.65 13.42
CA TRP A 285 -5.26 12.21 13.54
C TRP A 285 -6.63 11.85 14.15
N GLU A 286 -7.07 12.58 15.17
CA GLU A 286 -8.34 12.31 15.87
C GLU A 286 -9.57 12.72 15.06
N GLU A 287 -9.48 13.84 14.33
CA GLU A 287 -10.65 14.52 13.75
C GLU A 287 -10.66 14.53 12.22
N GLU A 288 -9.51 14.50 11.55
CA GLU A 288 -9.40 14.74 10.10
C GLU A 288 -8.86 13.54 9.31
N MET A 289 -8.30 12.53 9.96
CA MET A 289 -7.74 11.39 9.26
C MET A 289 -8.82 10.34 8.97
N VAL A 290 -8.95 9.93 7.71
CA VAL A 290 -9.79 8.79 7.34
C VAL A 290 -9.11 7.51 7.84
N LEU A 291 -9.68 6.89 8.88
CA LEU A 291 -9.13 5.71 9.53
C LEU A 291 -10.05 4.51 9.38
N ILE A 292 -9.54 3.44 8.75
CA ILE A 292 -10.26 2.18 8.55
C ILE A 292 -9.62 1.09 9.41
N ARG A 293 -10.42 0.37 10.20
CA ARG A 293 -9.93 -0.70 11.07
C ARG A 293 -9.49 -1.90 10.24
N ALA A 294 -8.22 -2.28 10.29
CA ALA A 294 -7.65 -3.38 9.53
C ALA A 294 -8.06 -4.75 10.07
N ASP A 295 -8.28 -4.86 11.38
CA ASP A 295 -8.52 -6.08 12.14
C ASP A 295 -9.60 -6.97 11.49
N ASP A 296 -10.73 -6.39 11.09
CA ASP A 296 -11.86 -7.11 10.47
C ASP A 296 -12.00 -6.86 8.97
N THR A 297 -11.05 -6.16 8.35
CA THR A 297 -11.07 -5.84 6.92
C THR A 297 -9.82 -6.41 6.25
N ALA A 298 -8.78 -5.59 6.06
CA ALA A 298 -7.58 -5.97 5.35
C ALA A 298 -6.82 -7.15 5.96
N PHE A 299 -6.93 -7.35 7.28
CA PHE A 299 -6.33 -8.44 8.02
C PHE A 299 -7.31 -9.52 8.47
N TRP A 300 -8.57 -9.48 8.05
CA TRP A 300 -9.57 -10.49 8.44
C TRP A 300 -9.12 -11.94 8.18
N HIS A 301 -8.37 -12.15 7.09
CA HIS A 301 -7.88 -13.47 6.70
C HIS A 301 -6.66 -13.93 7.52
N MET A 302 -6.06 -13.06 8.32
CA MET A 302 -5.02 -13.44 9.27
C MET A 302 -5.67 -14.15 10.46
N GLU A 303 -5.12 -15.26 10.93
CA GLU A 303 -5.57 -15.90 12.17
C GLU A 303 -4.82 -15.25 13.35
N GLU A 304 -5.56 -14.92 14.42
CA GLU A 304 -5.04 -14.52 15.74
C GLU A 304 -4.08 -13.31 15.74
N PRO A 305 -4.61 -12.07 15.61
CA PRO A 305 -3.78 -10.85 15.66
C PRO A 305 -3.04 -10.65 16.99
N ASP A 306 -3.48 -11.36 18.03
CA ASP A 306 -3.01 -11.30 19.42
C ASP A 306 -1.84 -12.24 19.69
N VAL A 307 -1.56 -13.14 18.75
CA VAL A 307 -0.47 -14.13 18.81
C VAL A 307 0.53 -13.81 17.69
N LYS A 308 1.75 -14.32 17.81
CA LYS A 308 2.73 -14.25 16.72
C LYS A 308 2.07 -14.83 15.48
N TRP A 309 1.93 -13.98 14.47
CA TRP A 309 1.38 -14.28 13.15
C TRP A 309 1.83 -15.67 12.68
N ASP A 310 0.87 -16.55 12.38
CA ASP A 310 1.09 -17.85 11.74
C ASP A 310 0.76 -17.72 10.24
N PRO A 311 1.77 -17.64 9.36
CA PRO A 311 1.54 -17.54 7.92
C PRO A 311 0.79 -18.75 7.36
N GLN A 312 1.00 -19.95 7.90
CA GLN A 312 0.31 -21.16 7.43
C GLN A 312 -1.15 -21.13 7.84
N ALA A 313 -1.45 -20.58 9.02
CA ALA A 313 -2.81 -20.33 9.47
C ALA A 313 -3.61 -19.43 8.55
N ALA A 314 -3.03 -18.28 8.19
CA ALA A 314 -3.65 -17.38 7.21
C ALA A 314 -3.94 -18.12 5.90
N LEU A 315 -3.00 -18.97 5.42
CA LEU A 315 -3.19 -19.75 4.19
C LEU A 315 -4.28 -20.83 4.31
N ARG A 316 -4.56 -21.40 5.49
CA ARG A 316 -5.64 -22.40 5.65
C ARG A 316 -7.02 -21.85 5.25
N LYS A 317 -7.30 -20.59 5.57
CA LYS A 317 -8.55 -19.90 5.13
C LYS A 317 -8.69 -19.83 3.60
N TRP A 318 -7.57 -19.89 2.88
CA TRP A 318 -7.52 -19.90 1.41
C TRP A 318 -7.49 -21.31 0.80
N ARG A 319 -7.26 -22.36 1.60
CA ARG A 319 -7.27 -23.78 1.17
C ARG A 319 -8.64 -24.44 1.25
N GLY A 320 -9.48 -24.06 2.23
CA GLY A 320 -10.82 -24.65 2.42
C GLY A 320 -11.81 -24.28 1.29
N PRO A 321 -12.93 -25.02 1.07
CA PRO A 321 -13.89 -24.72 0.02
C PRO A 321 -14.46 -23.29 0.12
N VAL A 322 -14.67 -22.65 -1.03
CA VAL A 322 -15.37 -21.35 -1.09
C VAL A 322 -16.87 -21.64 -1.08
N ASP A 323 -17.56 -21.27 0.00
CA ASP A 323 -19.01 -21.13 -0.04
C ASP A 323 -19.39 -19.69 -0.39
N SER A 324 -20.64 -19.49 -0.81
CA SER A 324 -21.13 -18.18 -1.23
C SER A 324 -21.14 -17.17 -0.08
N ALA A 325 -21.40 -17.61 1.16
CA ALA A 325 -21.46 -16.72 2.31
C ALA A 325 -20.08 -16.14 2.67
N TRP A 326 -19.03 -16.95 2.59
CA TRP A 326 -17.65 -16.51 2.74
C TRP A 326 -17.27 -15.50 1.66
N LEU A 327 -17.60 -15.80 0.40
CA LEU A 327 -17.29 -14.91 -0.73
C LEU A 327 -18.00 -13.57 -0.59
N ASP A 328 -19.30 -13.61 -0.28
CA ASP A 328 -20.13 -12.43 -0.07
C ASP A 328 -19.59 -11.57 1.07
N TYR A 329 -19.16 -12.20 2.18
CA TYR A 329 -18.54 -11.49 3.30
C TYR A 329 -17.26 -10.77 2.88
N VAL A 330 -16.33 -11.47 2.23
CA VAL A 330 -15.02 -10.89 1.86
C VAL A 330 -15.20 -9.74 0.87
N VAL A 331 -16.00 -9.92 -0.18
CA VAL A 331 -16.24 -8.89 -1.20
C VAL A 331 -16.96 -7.67 -0.62
N SER A 332 -17.91 -7.88 0.29
CA SER A 332 -18.67 -6.77 0.90
C SER A 332 -17.89 -6.04 2.00
N SER A 333 -17.07 -6.75 2.77
CA SER A 333 -16.45 -6.20 3.99
C SER A 333 -15.02 -5.71 3.75
N CYS A 334 -14.26 -6.34 2.84
CA CYS A 334 -12.84 -6.06 2.66
C CYS A 334 -12.62 -5.22 1.39
N PRO A 335 -12.28 -3.92 1.47
CA PRO A 335 -11.92 -3.14 0.28
C PRO A 335 -10.58 -3.59 -0.32
N VAL A 336 -9.68 -4.08 0.53
CA VAL A 336 -8.37 -4.65 0.20
C VAL A 336 -8.08 -5.81 1.17
N LEU A 337 -7.13 -6.67 0.82
CA LEU A 337 -6.60 -7.72 1.68
C LEU A 337 -5.08 -7.62 1.71
N LYS A 338 -4.51 -7.41 2.90
CA LYS A 338 -3.06 -7.27 3.09
C LYS A 338 -2.47 -8.62 3.50
N PHE A 339 -1.43 -9.05 2.80
CA PHE A 339 -0.63 -10.20 3.17
C PHE A 339 0.69 -9.72 3.75
N THR A 340 1.04 -10.20 4.94
CA THR A 340 2.34 -9.91 5.56
C THR A 340 3.48 -10.46 4.74
N ARG A 341 4.69 -9.98 5.02
CA ARG A 341 5.90 -10.41 4.34
C ARG A 341 6.02 -11.94 4.29
N ASP A 342 5.83 -12.62 5.41
CA ASP A 342 6.03 -14.06 5.50
C ASP A 342 4.97 -14.82 4.69
N THR A 343 3.69 -14.47 4.85
CA THR A 343 2.59 -15.06 4.07
C THR A 343 2.74 -14.84 2.57
N ALA A 344 3.10 -13.61 2.18
CA ALA A 344 3.32 -13.27 0.78
C ALA A 344 4.56 -13.98 0.21
N THR A 345 5.59 -14.23 1.03
CA THR A 345 6.78 -14.98 0.60
C THR A 345 6.45 -16.45 0.34
N LEU A 346 5.60 -17.06 1.18
CA LEU A 346 5.12 -18.42 0.94
C LEU A 346 4.33 -18.52 -0.36
N LEU A 347 3.42 -17.57 -0.62
CA LEU A 347 2.64 -17.52 -1.87
C LEU A 347 3.50 -17.25 -3.10
N ASP A 348 4.62 -16.53 -2.97
CA ASP A 348 5.56 -16.31 -4.07
C ASP A 348 6.39 -17.57 -4.40
N GLN A 349 6.72 -18.37 -3.38
CA GLN A 349 7.50 -19.60 -3.54
C GLN A 349 6.66 -20.75 -4.08
N ASP A 350 5.38 -20.79 -3.70
CA ASP A 350 4.45 -21.84 -4.12
C ASP A 350 3.04 -21.28 -4.38
N PRO A 351 2.84 -20.57 -5.51
CA PRO A 351 1.53 -20.02 -5.86
C PRO A 351 0.48 -21.09 -6.17
N GLY A 352 0.93 -22.33 -6.48
CA GLY A 352 0.08 -23.50 -6.73
C GLY A 352 -0.27 -24.32 -5.48
N GLY A 353 0.56 -24.26 -4.44
CA GLY A 353 0.51 -25.09 -3.23
C GLY A 353 -0.60 -24.81 -2.22
N LEU A 354 -1.70 -24.20 -2.67
CA LEU A 354 -2.97 -24.25 -1.92
C LEU A 354 -3.86 -25.42 -2.36
N CYS A 355 -3.31 -26.39 -3.10
CA CYS A 355 -3.94 -27.68 -3.36
C CYS A 355 -3.97 -28.59 -2.13
#